data_AF-A0A090WRU7-F1
#
_entry.id   AF-A0A090WRU7-F1
#
_cell.length_a   1.000
_cell.length_b   1.000
_cell.length_c   1.000
_cell.angle_alpha   90.00
_cell.angle_beta   90.00
_cell.angle_gamma   90.00
#
_symmetry.space_group_name_H-M   'P 1'
#
loop_
_entity.id
_entity.type
_entity.pdbx_description
1 polymer ?
#
loop_
_entity_poly.entity_id
_entity_poly.type
_entity_poly.pdbx_seq_one_letter_code
_entity_poly.pdbx_strand_id
1 'polypeptide(L)' 'MDLFNNYLKAWELVCAGNPKGGRIEQMELSDRFRWLTACRSTIIQSSKTHSGLCNDPEKILEDIFNSHVL' A
#
# COMPACT_ATOMS: atom_id res chain seq x y z
N MET A 1 -14.65 7.99 13.02
CA MET A 1 -14.30 7.63 11.63
C MET A 1 -13.02 8.32 11.16
N ASP A 2 -12.75 9.54 11.62
CA ASP A 2 -11.62 10.34 11.12
C ASP A 2 -10.24 9.72 11.36
N LEU A 3 -10.07 8.97 12.46
CA LEU A 3 -8.82 8.27 12.74
C LEU A 3 -8.42 7.29 11.63
N PHE A 4 -9.33 6.40 11.23
CA PHE A 4 -9.06 5.41 10.18
C PHE A 4 -8.82 6.09 8.83
N ASN A 5 -9.61 7.10 8.49
CA ASN A 5 -9.43 7.87 7.27
C ASN A 5 -8.05 8.54 7.22
N ASN A 6 -7.57 9.08 8.35
CA ASN A 6 -6.22 9.66 8.43
C ASN A 6 -5.12 8.62 8.23
N TYR A 7 -5.27 7.40 8.76
CA TYR A 7 -4.32 6.31 8.51
C TYR A 7 -4.32 5.82 7.05
N LEU A 8 -5.50 5.71 6.44
CA LEU A 8 -5.62 5.36 5.02
C LEU A 8 -4.99 6.44 4.13
N LYS A 9 -5.20 7.72 4.45
CA LYS A 9 -4.55 8.83 3.75
C LYS A 9 -3.04 8.81 3.90
N ALA A 10 -2.52 8.44 5.07
CA ALA A 10 -1.08 8.26 5.25
C ALA A 10 -0.53 7.11 4.39
N TRP A 11 -1.27 6.01 4.24
CA TRP A 11 -0.90 4.92 3.32
C TRP A 11 -0.82 5.38 1.87
N GLU A 12 -1.81 6.14 1.40
CA GLU A 12 -1.83 6.72 0.05
C GLU A 12 -0.58 7.59 -0.21
N LEU A 13 -0.21 8.44 0.75
CA LEU A 13 0.99 9.27 0.66
C LEU A 13 2.28 8.44 0.61
N VAL A 14 2.37 7.37 1.40
CA VAL A 14 3.51 6.44 1.37
C VAL A 14 3.62 5.73 0.01
N CYS A 15 2.50 5.33 -0.59
CA CYS A 15 2.48 4.75 -1.93
C CYS A 15 2.97 5.77 -2.97
N ALA A 16 2.45 7.00 -2.95
CA ALA A 16 2.81 8.07 -3.87
C ALA A 16 4.31 8.40 -3.81
N GLY A 17 4.90 8.40 -2.62
CA GLY A 17 6.32 8.73 -2.41
C GLY A 17 6.60 10.20 -2.66
N ASN A 18 6.77 10.98 -1.60
CA ASN A 18 7.03 12.41 -1.67
C ASN A 18 8.38 12.74 -1.00
N PRO A 19 9.37 13.28 -1.74
CA PRO A 19 10.65 13.71 -1.17
C PRO A 19 10.53 14.81 -0.10
N LYS A 20 9.41 15.55 -0.08
CA LYS A 20 9.10 16.55 0.95
C LYS A 20 8.09 16.06 1.99
N GLY A 21 7.66 14.80 1.90
CA GLY A 21 6.71 14.17 2.80
C GLY A 21 7.34 13.70 4.11
N GLY A 22 6.64 12.84 4.85
CA GLY A 22 7.17 12.20 6.05
C GLY A 22 8.36 11.27 5.77
N ARG A 23 9.05 10.83 6.84
CA ARG A 23 10.26 10.00 6.74
C ARG A 23 10.08 8.73 5.89
N ILE A 24 8.90 8.11 5.92
CA ILE A 24 8.61 6.90 5.15
C ILE A 24 8.39 7.24 3.66
N GLU A 25 7.70 8.34 3.36
CA GLU A 25 7.44 8.79 1.99
C GLU A 25 8.74 9.11 1.22
N GLN A 26 9.77 9.55 1.94
CA GLN A 26 11.09 9.88 1.39
C GLN A 26 11.98 8.64 1.13
N MET A 27 11.58 7.45 1.59
CA MET A 27 12.35 6.22 1.36
C MET A 27 12.26 5.78 -0.10
N GLU A 28 13.21 4.94 -0.53
CA GLU A 28 13.16 4.27 -1.82
C GLU A 28 11.92 3.39 -1.95
N LEU A 29 11.45 3.17 -3.19
CA LEU A 29 10.22 2.43 -3.48
C LEU A 29 10.18 1.05 -2.79
N SER A 30 11.30 0.33 -2.82
CA SER A 30 11.44 -1.00 -2.22
C SER A 30 11.27 -0.99 -0.69
N ASP A 31 11.78 0.05 -0.03
CA ASP A 31 11.67 0.20 1.42
C ASP A 31 10.27 0.64 1.83
N ARG A 32 9.62 1.52 1.05
CA ARG A 32 8.20 1.88 1.26
C ARG A 32 7.30 0.66 1.13
N PHE A 33 7.50 -0.14 0.08
CA PHE A 33 6.77 -1.39 -0.11
C PHE A 33 6.98 -2.34 1.08
N ARG A 34 8.23 -2.57 1.48
CA ARG A 34 8.55 -3.46 2.63
C ARG A 34 7.91 -2.96 3.94
N TRP A 35 7.80 -1.64 4.11
CA TRP A 35 7.13 -1.03 5.26
C TRP A 35 5.62 -1.27 5.23
N LEU A 36 4.95 -1.05 4.09
CA LEU A 36 3.50 -1.27 3.90
C LEU A 36 3.10 -2.74 4.11
N THR A 37 3.98 -3.66 3.73
CA THR A 37 3.72 -5.11 3.81
C THR A 37 4.19 -5.72 5.13
N ALA A 38 4.76 -4.92 6.03
CA ALA A 38 5.22 -5.41 7.32
C ALA A 38 4.02 -5.68 8.25
N CYS A 39 3.91 -6.91 8.76
CA CYS A 39 2.91 -7.30 9.76
C CYS A 39 3.21 -6.72 11.16
N ARG A 40 3.50 -5.42 11.26
CA ARG A 40 3.88 -4.73 12.52
C ARG A 40 2.87 -3.67 12.94
N SER A 41 1.97 -3.27 12.06
CA SER A 41 0.91 -2.31 12.37
C SER A 41 -0.19 -2.98 13.18
N THR A 42 -0.63 -2.31 14.26
CA THR A 42 -1.77 -2.71 15.09
C THR A 42 -3.09 -2.10 14.63
N ILE A 43 -3.07 -1.26 13.58
CA ILE A 43 -4.22 -0.49 13.10
C ILE A 43 -4.69 -1.01 11.74
N ILE A 44 -3.77 -1.15 10.78
CA ILE A 44 -4.04 -1.69 9.45
C ILE A 44 -3.10 -2.88 9.26
N GLN A 45 -3.67 -4.09 9.19
CA GLN A 45 -2.91 -5.31 8.91
C GLN A 45 -3.11 -5.74 7.46
N SER A 46 -2.02 -5.76 6.70
CA SER A 46 -2.00 -6.29 5.34
C SER A 46 -1.98 -7.82 5.37
N SER A 47 -2.61 -8.42 4.36
CA SER A 47 -2.49 -9.85 4.07
C SER A 47 -1.08 -10.16 3.54
N LYS A 48 -0.75 -11.46 3.44
CA LYS A 48 0.54 -11.87 2.86
C LYS A 48 0.66 -11.37 1.43
N THR A 49 1.84 -10.89 1.06
CA THR A 49 2.14 -10.56 -0.32
C THR A 49 2.33 -11.84 -1.14
N HIS A 50 1.73 -11.84 -2.32
CA HIS A 50 1.88 -12.90 -3.30
C HIS A 50 2.54 -12.29 -4.54
N SER A 51 3.72 -12.80 -4.89
CA SER A 51 4.42 -12.39 -6.11
C SER A 51 3.94 -13.19 -7.30
N GLY A 52 4.01 -12.59 -8.48
CA GLY A 52 3.66 -13.21 -9.75
C GLY A 52 4.21 -12.38 -10.92
N LEU A 53 4.23 -12.98 -12.10
CA LEU A 53 4.54 -12.26 -13.33
C LEU A 53 3.24 -11.67 -13.88
N CYS A 54 3.29 -10.42 -14.29
CA CYS A 54 2.17 -9.69 -14.83
C CYS A 54 2.67 -8.74 -15.93
N ASN A 55 1.95 -8.70 -17.05
CA ASN A 55 2.26 -7.79 -18.17
C ASN A 55 1.58 -6.42 -18.01
N ASP A 56 0.44 -6.38 -17.32
CA ASP A 56 -0.36 -5.17 -17.07
C ASP A 56 -0.88 -5.16 -15.62
N PRO A 57 -0.08 -4.61 -14.67
CA PRO A 57 -0.41 -4.64 -13.25
C PRO A 57 -1.71 -3.90 -12.90
N GLU A 58 -2.05 -2.85 -13.64
CA GLU A 58 -3.23 -2.03 -13.38
C GLU A 58 -4.50 -2.81 -13.70
N LYS A 59 -4.54 -3.45 -14.87
CA LYS A 59 -5.65 -4.33 -15.25
C LYS A 59 -5.85 -5.49 -14.28
N ILE A 60 -4.76 -6.18 -13.91
CA ILE A 60 -4.86 -7.33 -12.99
C ILE A 60 -5.35 -6.88 -11.60
N LEU A 61 -4.94 -5.70 -11.13
CA LEU A 61 -5.45 -5.15 -9.88
C LEU A 61 -6.96 -4.91 -9.94
N GLU A 62 -7.46 -4.31 -11.01
CA GLU A 62 -8.88 -4.07 -11.23
C GLU A 62 -9.68 -5.38 -11.27
N ASP A 63 -9.21 -6.38 -12.04
CA ASP A 63 -9.84 -7.70 -12.15
C ASP A 63 -9.94 -8.42 -10.80
N ILE A 64 -8.87 -8.38 -10.00
CA ILE A 64 -8.85 -9.00 -8.65
C ILE A 64 -9.81 -8.28 -7.71
N PHE A 65 -9.80 -6.94 -7.72
CA PHE A 65 -10.68 -6.15 -6.86
C PHE A 65 -12.17 -6.40 -7.18
N ASN A 66 -12.52 -6.42 -8.47
CA ASN A 66 -13.88 -6.68 -8.92
C ASN A 66 -14.38 -8.09 -8.60
N SER A 67 -13.48 -9.08 -8.51
CA SER A 67 -13.87 -10.47 -8.26
C SER A 67 -13.89 -10.87 -6.78
N HIS A 68 -13.17 -10.17 -5.91
CA HIS A 68 -12.98 -10.56 -4.51
C HIS A 68 -13.46 -9.53 -3.48
N VAL A 69 -13.74 -8.28 -3.89
CA VAL A 69 -14.11 -7.19 -2.97
C VAL A 69 -15.50 -6.63 -3.26
N LEU A 70 -15.83 -6.37 -4.53
CA LEU A 70 -17.17 -5.97 -4.96
C LEU A 70 -18.12 -7.17 -5.03
#